data_AF-A0AAJ0RPW4-F1
#
_entry.id   AF-A0AAJ0RPW4-F1
#
_cell.length_a   1.000
_cell.length_b   1.000
_cell.length_c   1.000
_cell.angle_alpha   90.00
_cell.angle_beta   90.00
_cell.angle_gamma   90.00
#
_symmetry.space_group_name_H-M   'P 1'
#
loop_
_entity.id
_entity.type
_entity.pdbx_description
1 polymer ?
#
loop_
_entity_poly.entity_id
_entity_poly.type
_entity_poly.pdbx_seq_one_letter_code
_entity_poly.pdbx_strand_id
1 'polypeptide(L)'
;MDKFLELLAREWSVISQAPLAFALLAVSMFGLAYFAARWKYTAVCEQVRATNETLLERLHLKTDQAEQYKERALKYDKKVWSVVESDTASLAQKALTLVASIREFIERHQRHDESIRENEWVEMTRTVDEADKQRLWHKFTSASSRLSTERNAEWERRFKVDALMLRDELRSRLTNYEPDQHADHMYEHPTNYFGFNDVATDLERMAKLLPSSNGGGENEL
;
A
#
# COMPACT_ATOMS: atom_id res chain seq x y z
N MET A 1 -50.92 -13.85 38.66
CA MET A 1 -52.22 -14.19 38.07
C MET A 1 -53.31 -14.17 39.14
N ASP A 2 -53.15 -14.88 40.25
CA ASP A 2 -54.21 -14.99 41.28
C ASP A 2 -54.62 -13.66 41.92
N LYS A 3 -53.66 -12.78 42.26
CA LYS A 3 -53.95 -11.44 42.80
C LYS A 3 -54.71 -10.53 41.83
N PHE A 4 -54.54 -10.74 40.52
CA PHE A 4 -55.26 -9.98 39.49
C PHE A 4 -56.70 -10.45 39.37
N LEU A 5 -56.92 -11.76 39.45
CA LEU A 5 -58.25 -12.36 39.43
C LEU A 5 -59.06 -11.99 40.68
N GLU A 6 -58.42 -11.92 41.85
CA GLU A 6 -59.06 -11.53 43.11
C GLU A 6 -59.50 -10.06 43.11
N LEU A 7 -58.68 -9.16 42.54
CA LEU A 7 -59.04 -7.75 42.34
C LEU A 7 -60.16 -7.56 41.31
N LEU A 8 -60.16 -8.36 40.23
CA LEU A 8 -61.21 -8.36 39.21
C LEU A 8 -62.56 -8.81 39.80
N ALA A 9 -62.55 -9.83 40.65
CA ALA A 9 -63.75 -10.32 41.32
C ALA A 9 -64.32 -9.27 42.30
N ARG A 10 -63.45 -8.55 43.01
CA ARG A 10 -63.83 -7.52 43.99
C ARG A 10 -64.46 -6.28 43.35
N GLU A 11 -63.95 -5.85 42.19
CA GLU A 11 -64.40 -4.65 41.48
C GLU A 11 -65.39 -4.96 40.33
N TRP A 12 -65.88 -6.21 40.23
CA TRP A 12 -66.78 -6.67 39.16
C TRP A 12 -68.06 -5.83 39.03
N SER A 13 -68.58 -5.34 40.16
CA SER A 13 -69.73 -4.43 40.22
C SER A 13 -69.48 -3.15 39.40
N VAL A 14 -68.29 -2.57 39.50
CA VAL A 14 -67.92 -1.31 38.81
C VAL A 14 -67.77 -1.56 37.31
N ILE A 15 -67.24 -2.72 36.93
CA ILE A 15 -67.08 -3.13 35.52
C ILE A 15 -68.43 -3.31 34.84
N SER A 16 -69.41 -3.89 35.56
CA SER A 16 -70.76 -4.12 35.02
C SER A 16 -71.58 -2.84 34.81
N GLN A 17 -71.27 -1.75 35.52
CA GLN A 17 -71.96 -0.47 35.40
C GLN A 17 -71.54 0.33 34.15
N ALA A 18 -70.35 0.10 33.61
CA ALA A 18 -69.83 0.80 32.43
C ALA A 18 -69.00 -0.11 31.49
N PRO A 19 -69.58 -1.20 30.94
CA PRO A 19 -68.85 -2.21 30.18
C PRO A 19 -68.18 -1.65 28.92
N LEU A 20 -68.81 -0.65 28.28
CA LEU A 20 -68.24 0.04 27.11
C LEU A 20 -66.97 0.81 27.45
N ALA A 21 -66.89 1.44 28.62
CA ALA A 21 -65.70 2.19 29.04
C ALA A 21 -64.50 1.26 29.27
N PHE A 22 -64.73 0.10 29.90
CA PHE A 22 -63.69 -0.92 30.08
C PHE A 22 -63.26 -1.56 28.76
N ALA A 23 -64.20 -1.81 27.85
CA ALA A 23 -63.87 -2.30 26.50
C ALA A 23 -63.02 -1.29 25.72
N LEU A 24 -63.38 0.00 25.75
CA LEU A 24 -62.60 1.07 25.11
C LEU A 24 -61.21 1.20 25.73
N LEU A 25 -61.10 1.11 27.06
CA LEU A 25 -59.81 1.16 27.76
C LEU A 25 -58.94 -0.04 27.38
N ALA A 26 -59.52 -1.25 27.35
CA ALA A 26 -58.80 -2.46 26.94
C ALA A 26 -58.29 -2.34 25.50
N VAL A 27 -59.16 -1.97 24.55
CA VAL A 27 -58.77 -1.74 23.15
C VAL A 27 -57.67 -0.68 23.05
N SER A 28 -57.77 0.41 23.81
CA SER A 28 -56.75 1.47 23.83
C SER A 28 -55.42 0.97 24.38
N MET A 29 -55.42 0.21 25.47
CA MET A 29 -54.21 -0.37 26.05
C MET A 29 -53.56 -1.39 25.11
N PHE A 30 -54.33 -2.27 24.48
CA PHE A 30 -53.81 -3.21 23.49
C PHE A 30 -53.29 -2.49 22.24
N GLY A 31 -53.97 -1.43 21.79
CA GLY A 31 -53.50 -0.60 20.68
C GLY A 31 -52.17 0.07 20.97
N LEU A 32 -52.03 0.68 22.15
CA LEU A 32 -50.78 1.30 22.61
C LEU A 32 -49.67 0.28 22.79
N ALA A 33 -49.95 -0.88 23.40
CA ALA A 33 -48.98 -1.95 23.56
C ALA A 33 -48.52 -2.51 22.21
N TYR A 34 -49.44 -2.72 21.26
CA TYR A 34 -49.12 -3.15 19.90
C TYR A 34 -48.27 -2.11 19.17
N PHE A 35 -48.63 -0.82 19.26
CA PHE A 35 -47.86 0.25 18.63
C PHE A 35 -46.44 0.35 19.21
N ALA A 36 -46.31 0.29 20.54
CA ALA A 36 -45.01 0.30 21.23
C ALA A 36 -44.16 -0.93 20.86
N ALA A 37 -44.76 -2.12 20.82
CA ALA A 37 -44.09 -3.34 20.41
C ALA A 37 -43.65 -3.25 18.95
N ARG A 38 -44.55 -2.85 18.05
CA ARG A 38 -44.26 -2.67 16.62
C ARG A 38 -43.11 -1.69 16.42
N TRP A 39 -43.12 -0.55 17.08
CA TRP A 39 -42.03 0.43 16.99
C TRP A 39 -40.71 -0.17 17.47
N LYS A 40 -40.67 -0.79 18.65
CA LYS A 40 -39.45 -1.40 19.19
C LYS A 40 -38.90 -2.49 18.28
N TYR A 41 -39.75 -3.39 17.79
CA TYR A 41 -39.30 -4.48 16.92
C TYR A 41 -38.87 -4.00 15.53
N THR A 42 -39.54 -2.99 14.95
CA THR A 42 -39.07 -2.36 13.71
C THR A 42 -37.69 -1.76 13.89
N ALA A 43 -37.45 -1.01 14.98
CA ALA A 43 -36.15 -0.42 15.26
C ALA A 43 -35.05 -1.49 15.44
N VAL A 44 -35.33 -2.59 16.13
CA VAL A 44 -34.39 -3.72 16.27
C VAL A 44 -34.12 -4.38 14.91
N CYS A 45 -35.15 -4.61 14.10
CA CYS A 45 -34.98 -5.17 12.76
C CYS A 45 -34.14 -4.27 11.85
N GLU A 46 -34.36 -2.95 11.89
CA GLU A 46 -33.58 -1.96 11.15
C GLU A 46 -32.12 -1.94 11.63
N GLN A 47 -31.90 -1.95 12.95
CA GLN A 47 -30.56 -2.02 13.52
C GLN A 47 -29.82 -3.29 13.07
N VAL A 48 -30.46 -4.45 13.16
CA VAL A 48 -29.86 -5.73 12.73
C VAL A 48 -29.55 -5.71 11.23
N ARG A 49 -30.45 -5.18 10.39
CA ARG A 49 -30.21 -5.03 8.95
C ARG A 49 -29.01 -4.13 8.67
N ALA A 50 -28.95 -2.95 9.29
CA ALA A 50 -27.82 -2.04 9.15
C ALA A 50 -26.50 -2.68 9.61
N THR A 51 -26.51 -3.45 10.71
CA THR A 51 -25.30 -4.17 11.13
C THR A 51 -24.89 -5.27 10.15
N ASN A 52 -25.84 -6.00 9.57
CA ASN A 52 -25.53 -7.01 8.56
C ASN A 52 -24.99 -6.38 7.27
N GLU A 53 -25.57 -5.27 6.82
CA GLU A 53 -25.08 -4.53 5.65
C GLU A 53 -23.65 -4.05 5.86
N THR A 54 -23.36 -3.42 7.01
CA THR A 54 -21.98 -2.97 7.32
C THR A 54 -20.98 -4.13 7.45
N LEU A 55 -21.41 -5.29 7.97
CA LEU A 55 -20.56 -6.49 8.02
C LEU A 55 -20.30 -7.07 6.63
N LEU A 56 -21.32 -7.09 5.76
CA LEU A 56 -21.18 -7.53 4.37
C LEU A 56 -20.24 -6.61 3.59
N GLU A 57 -20.36 -5.29 3.74
CA GLU A 57 -19.44 -4.33 3.14
C GLU A 57 -18.00 -4.55 3.60
N ARG A 58 -17.79 -4.78 4.91
CA ARG A 58 -16.46 -5.09 5.44
C ARG A 58 -15.91 -6.40 4.87
N LEU A 59 -16.74 -7.42 4.73
CA LEU A 59 -16.34 -8.69 4.15
C LEU A 59 -15.96 -8.53 2.67
N HIS A 60 -16.76 -7.77 1.91
CA HIS A 60 -16.47 -7.43 0.52
C HIS A 60 -15.12 -6.71 0.39
N LEU A 61 -14.91 -5.64 1.17
CA LEU A 61 -13.64 -4.90 1.16
C LEU A 61 -12.45 -5.79 1.53
N LYS A 62 -12.61 -6.71 2.48
CA LYS A 62 -11.55 -7.67 2.83
C LYS A 62 -11.28 -8.69 1.73
N THR A 63 -12.32 -9.12 1.03
CA THR A 63 -12.21 -10.03 -0.11
C THR A 63 -11.49 -9.35 -1.27
N ASP A 64 -11.88 -8.12 -1.61
CA ASP A 64 -11.21 -7.31 -2.65
C ASP A 64 -9.73 -7.10 -2.32
N GLN A 65 -9.41 -6.78 -1.05
CA GLN A 65 -8.02 -6.66 -0.61
C GLN A 65 -7.25 -7.97 -0.79
N ALA A 66 -7.83 -9.11 -0.40
CA ALA A 66 -7.19 -10.41 -0.55
C ALA A 66 -6.97 -10.78 -2.02
N GLU A 67 -7.95 -10.50 -2.90
CA GLU A 67 -7.82 -10.72 -4.34
C GLU A 67 -6.73 -9.84 -4.96
N GLN A 68 -6.68 -8.55 -4.59
CA GLN A 68 -5.61 -7.66 -5.04
C GLN A 68 -4.22 -8.14 -4.60
N TYR A 69 -4.08 -8.62 -3.36
CA TYR A 69 -2.81 -9.18 -2.89
C TYR A 69 -2.44 -10.45 -3.63
N LYS A 70 -3.41 -11.34 -3.87
CA LYS A 70 -3.21 -12.55 -4.66
C LYS A 70 -2.78 -12.24 -6.09
N GLU A 71 -3.44 -11.28 -6.75
CA GLU A 71 -3.09 -10.87 -8.11
C GLU A 71 -1.68 -10.28 -8.16
N ARG A 72 -1.32 -9.42 -7.19
CA ARG A 72 0.04 -8.87 -7.08
C ARG A 72 1.07 -9.98 -6.88
N ALA A 73 0.83 -10.92 -5.96
CA ALA A 73 1.73 -12.06 -5.72
C ALA A 73 1.92 -12.89 -6.99
N LEU A 74 0.84 -13.25 -7.69
CA LEU A 74 0.92 -13.98 -8.96
C LEU A 74 1.69 -13.22 -10.03
N LYS A 75 1.59 -11.89 -10.07
CA LYS A 75 2.38 -11.05 -10.99
C LYS A 75 3.86 -11.09 -10.65
N TYR A 76 4.21 -11.09 -9.36
CA TYR A 76 5.60 -11.25 -8.92
C TYR A 76 6.13 -12.63 -9.24
N ASP A 77 5.38 -13.70 -8.95
CA ASP A 77 5.78 -15.06 -9.29
C ASP A 77 6.06 -15.22 -10.78
N LYS A 78 5.17 -14.70 -11.64
CA LYS A 78 5.38 -14.70 -13.10
C LYS A 78 6.65 -13.95 -13.50
N LYS A 79 6.94 -12.81 -12.87
CA LYS A 79 8.19 -12.08 -13.12
C LYS A 79 9.40 -12.91 -12.71
N VAL A 80 9.36 -13.56 -11.55
CA VAL A 80 10.46 -14.38 -11.03
C VAL A 80 10.73 -15.53 -11.98
N TRP A 81 9.69 -16.28 -12.35
CA TRP A 81 9.78 -17.32 -13.37
C TRP A 81 10.40 -16.82 -14.68
N SER A 82 9.98 -15.64 -15.15
CA SER A 82 10.54 -15.06 -16.37
C SER A 82 12.04 -14.73 -16.29
N VAL A 83 12.56 -14.46 -15.10
CA VAL A 83 13.99 -14.18 -14.88
C VAL A 83 14.78 -15.49 -14.74
N VAL A 84 14.26 -16.43 -13.96
CA VAL A 84 14.86 -17.76 -13.73
C VAL A 84 14.96 -18.56 -15.03
N GLU A 85 13.89 -18.60 -15.83
CA GLU A 85 13.86 -19.33 -17.12
C GLU A 85 14.67 -18.64 -18.23
N SER A 86 15.23 -17.46 -17.98
CA SER A 86 16.01 -16.76 -19.01
C SER A 86 17.34 -17.45 -19.27
N ASP A 87 17.69 -17.67 -20.54
CA ASP A 87 19.04 -18.04 -20.93
C ASP A 87 20.06 -16.99 -20.46
N THR A 88 21.32 -17.39 -20.28
CA THR A 88 22.39 -16.51 -19.78
C THR A 88 22.53 -15.21 -20.60
N ALA A 89 22.39 -15.29 -21.92
CA ALA A 89 22.40 -14.11 -22.79
C ALA A 89 21.18 -13.20 -22.57
N SER A 90 20.00 -13.78 -22.37
CA SER A 90 18.77 -13.02 -22.09
C SER A 90 18.81 -12.35 -20.72
N LEU A 91 19.34 -13.06 -19.70
CA LEU A 91 19.55 -12.52 -18.36
C LEU A 91 20.51 -11.33 -18.37
N ALA A 92 21.66 -11.46 -19.06
CA ALA A 92 22.62 -10.38 -19.23
C ALA A 92 21.96 -9.16 -19.93
N GLN A 93 21.20 -9.40 -21.00
CA GLN A 93 20.51 -8.32 -21.72
C GLN A 93 19.45 -7.62 -20.85
N LYS A 94 18.68 -8.37 -20.06
CA LYS A 94 17.70 -7.81 -19.11
C LYS A 94 18.38 -6.93 -18.05
N ALA A 95 19.50 -7.40 -17.49
CA ALA A 95 20.31 -6.64 -16.55
C ALA A 95 20.85 -5.35 -17.17
N LEU A 96 21.45 -5.40 -18.36
CA LEU A 96 21.95 -4.20 -19.05
C LEU A 96 20.82 -3.22 -19.42
N THR A 97 19.64 -3.72 -19.77
CA THR A 97 18.46 -2.88 -20.03
C THR A 97 17.99 -2.16 -18.78
N LEU A 98 17.99 -2.85 -17.63
CA LEU A 98 17.67 -2.24 -16.34
C LEU A 98 18.72 -1.18 -15.96
N VAL A 99 20.01 -1.47 -16.14
CA VAL A 99 21.11 -0.53 -15.89
C VAL A 99 20.94 0.75 -16.70
N ALA A 100 20.63 0.64 -17.99
CA ALA A 100 20.37 1.81 -18.84
C ALA A 100 19.20 2.65 -18.29
N SER A 101 18.12 1.99 -17.86
CA SER A 101 16.94 2.64 -17.28
C SER A 101 17.24 3.34 -15.95
N ILE A 102 18.09 2.74 -15.11
CA ILE A 102 18.53 3.34 -13.84
C ILE A 102 19.39 4.58 -14.11
N ARG A 103 20.31 4.52 -15.08
CA ARG A 103 21.16 5.66 -15.45
C ARG A 103 20.34 6.83 -16.00
N GLU A 104 19.36 6.56 -16.86
CA GLU A 104 18.43 7.58 -17.34
C GLU A 104 17.62 8.19 -16.18
N PHE A 105 17.17 7.37 -15.23
CA PHE A 105 16.50 7.84 -14.02
C PHE A 105 17.39 8.79 -13.19
N ILE A 106 18.64 8.41 -12.95
CA ILE A 106 19.62 9.23 -12.23
C ILE A 106 19.81 10.56 -12.93
N GLU A 107 20.05 10.54 -14.25
CA GLU A 107 20.32 11.74 -15.02
C GLU A 107 19.13 12.71 -15.02
N ARG A 108 17.90 12.21 -15.20
CA ARG A 108 16.69 13.06 -15.14
C ARG A 108 16.57 13.77 -13.79
N HIS A 109 16.76 13.04 -12.69
CA HIS A 109 16.64 13.62 -11.34
C HIS A 109 17.81 14.55 -11.02
N GLN A 110 19.02 14.26 -11.48
CA GLN A 110 20.16 15.17 -11.33
C GLN A 110 19.92 16.51 -12.04
N ARG A 111 19.43 16.49 -13.29
CA ARG A 111 19.07 17.73 -14.01
C ARG A 111 17.99 18.53 -13.27
N HIS A 112 17.02 17.84 -12.67
CA HIS A 112 15.96 18.49 -11.91
C HIS A 112 16.49 19.12 -10.62
N ASP A 113 17.30 18.38 -9.85
CA ASP A 113 17.95 18.89 -8.64
C ASP A 113 18.87 20.08 -8.95
N GLU A 114 19.62 20.04 -10.05
CA GLU A 114 20.49 21.12 -10.51
C GLU A 114 19.70 22.40 -10.81
N SER A 115 18.58 22.29 -11.52
CA SER A 115 17.74 23.46 -11.83
C SER A 115 17.15 24.13 -10.59
N ILE A 116 16.81 23.35 -9.55
CA ILE A 116 16.31 23.90 -8.28
C ILE A 116 17.45 24.52 -7.48
N ARG A 117 18.61 23.86 -7.46
CA ARG A 117 19.81 24.38 -6.80
C ARG A 117 20.24 25.71 -7.41
N GLU A 118 20.31 25.82 -8.72
CA GLU A 118 20.73 27.06 -9.39
C GLU A 118 19.79 28.24 -9.11
N ASN A 119 18.47 28.02 -9.16
CA ASN A 119 17.50 29.09 -8.93
C ASN A 119 17.47 29.54 -7.46
N GLU A 120 17.36 28.60 -6.52
CA GLU A 120 17.14 28.94 -5.10
C GLU A 120 18.45 29.34 -4.39
N TRP A 121 19.60 28.77 -4.79
CA TRP A 121 20.90 29.13 -4.21
C TRP A 121 21.33 30.54 -4.61
N VAL A 122 21.09 30.93 -5.86
CA VAL A 122 21.42 32.28 -6.34
C VAL A 122 20.55 33.33 -5.65
N GLU A 123 19.25 33.06 -5.45
CA GLU A 123 18.36 33.95 -4.70
C GLU A 123 18.80 34.09 -3.24
N MET A 124 19.17 32.99 -2.59
CA MET A 124 19.62 32.98 -1.20
C MET A 124 20.94 33.75 -1.01
N THR A 125 21.89 33.61 -1.94
CA THR A 125 23.22 34.27 -1.85
C THR A 125 23.13 35.78 -2.07
N ARG A 126 22.08 36.27 -2.75
CA ARG A 126 21.88 37.70 -3.05
C ARG A 126 21.13 38.45 -1.97
N THR A 127 20.50 37.75 -1.03
CA THR A 127 19.67 38.35 0.01
C THR A 127 20.55 38.80 1.19
N VAL A 128 20.43 40.07 1.57
CA VAL A 128 21.20 40.67 2.68
C VAL A 128 20.48 40.52 4.03
N ASP A 129 19.15 40.40 4.00
CA ASP A 129 18.33 40.21 5.19
C ASP A 129 18.33 38.75 5.68
N GLU A 130 18.55 38.56 6.99
CA GLU A 130 18.68 37.24 7.59
C GLU A 130 17.31 36.54 7.71
N ALA A 131 16.23 37.29 7.92
CA ALA A 131 14.88 36.71 8.00
C ALA A 131 14.43 36.16 6.63
N ASP A 132 14.66 36.91 5.56
CA ASP A 132 14.41 36.45 4.19
C ASP A 132 15.32 35.27 3.80
N LYS A 133 16.59 35.28 4.21
CA LYS A 133 17.51 34.15 3.99
C LYS A 133 17.03 32.87 4.68
N GLN A 134 16.55 32.97 5.92
CA GLN A 134 15.98 31.84 6.65
C GLN A 134 14.73 31.29 5.94
N ARG A 135 13.85 32.16 5.42
CA ARG A 135 12.68 31.76 4.63
C ARG A 135 13.08 31.01 3.35
N LEU A 136 14.07 31.53 2.61
CA LEU A 136 14.61 30.89 1.40
C LEU A 136 15.27 29.55 1.71
N TRP A 137 16.02 29.45 2.81
CA TRP A 137 16.59 28.19 3.28
C TRP A 137 15.52 27.13 3.59
N HIS A 138 14.45 27.51 4.28
CA HIS A 138 13.33 26.60 4.55
C HIS A 138 12.62 26.16 3.26
N LYS A 139 12.41 27.08 2.32
CA LYS A 139 11.81 26.78 1.01
C LYS A 139 12.69 25.79 0.23
N PHE A 140 13.99 26.05 0.14
CA PHE A 140 14.96 25.17 -0.53
C PHE A 140 15.01 23.79 0.13
N THR A 141 15.15 23.73 1.46
CA THR A 141 15.22 22.47 2.20
C THR A 141 13.95 21.64 2.04
N SER A 142 12.77 22.28 2.09
CA SER A 142 11.49 21.59 1.91
C SER A 142 11.32 21.07 0.49
N ALA A 143 11.72 21.85 -0.52
CA ALA A 143 11.71 21.43 -1.91
C ALA A 143 12.66 20.24 -2.13
N SER A 144 13.92 20.34 -1.68
CA SER A 144 14.92 19.27 -1.79
C SER A 144 14.48 17.98 -1.08
N SER A 145 13.90 18.09 0.12
CA SER A 145 13.37 16.93 0.86
C SER A 145 12.23 16.23 0.11
N ARG A 146 11.34 17.01 -0.52
CA ARG A 146 10.24 16.46 -1.32
C ARG A 146 10.76 15.70 -2.54
N LEU A 147 11.73 16.27 -3.26
CA LEU A 147 12.36 15.61 -4.41
C LEU A 147 13.06 14.32 -4.00
N SER A 148 13.82 14.35 -2.90
CA SER A 148 14.48 13.15 -2.40
C SER A 148 13.46 12.05 -2.07
N THR A 149 12.33 12.41 -1.48
CA THR A 149 11.25 11.46 -1.16
C THR A 149 10.62 10.89 -2.43
N GLU A 150 10.35 11.74 -3.42
CA GLU A 150 9.78 11.34 -4.71
C GLU A 150 10.72 10.43 -5.50
N ARG A 151 12.01 10.78 -5.55
CA ARG A 151 13.06 9.96 -6.17
C ARG A 151 13.14 8.57 -5.53
N ASN A 152 13.14 8.50 -4.19
CA ASN A 152 13.18 7.23 -3.48
C ASN A 152 11.90 6.41 -3.70
N ALA A 153 10.73 7.07 -3.72
CA ALA A 153 9.46 6.40 -4.02
C ALA A 153 9.41 5.88 -5.46
N GLU A 154 9.99 6.59 -6.43
CA GLU A 154 10.11 6.12 -7.81
C GLU A 154 11.04 4.90 -7.90
N TRP A 155 12.16 4.91 -7.18
CA TRP A 155 13.05 3.75 -7.06
C TRP A 155 12.34 2.50 -6.57
N GLU A 156 11.62 2.61 -5.46
CA GLU A 156 10.90 1.47 -4.87
C GLU A 156 9.83 0.90 -5.81
N ARG A 157 9.14 1.77 -6.57
CA ARG A 157 8.08 1.36 -7.50
C ARG A 157 8.60 0.73 -8.78
N ARG A 158 9.69 1.26 -9.34
CA ARG A 158 10.15 0.93 -10.70
C ARG A 158 11.32 -0.04 -10.73
N PHE A 159 12.27 0.09 -9.81
CA PHE A 159 13.59 -0.53 -9.96
C PHE A 159 13.91 -1.53 -8.86
N LYS A 160 13.52 -1.28 -7.60
CA LYS A 160 13.90 -2.11 -6.45
C LYS A 160 13.69 -3.61 -6.66
N VAL A 161 12.46 -4.01 -7.02
CA VAL A 161 12.12 -5.43 -7.16
C VAL A 161 12.89 -6.07 -8.32
N ASP A 162 12.90 -5.43 -9.48
CA ASP A 162 13.56 -5.99 -10.67
C ASP A 162 15.09 -6.05 -10.47
N ALA A 163 15.68 -5.07 -9.76
CA ALA A 163 17.10 -5.07 -9.40
C ALA A 163 17.45 -6.20 -8.43
N LEU A 164 16.64 -6.43 -7.38
CA LEU A 164 16.85 -7.54 -6.44
C LEU A 164 16.73 -8.90 -7.13
N MET A 165 15.70 -9.09 -7.95
CA MET A 165 15.48 -10.34 -8.68
C MET A 165 16.61 -10.66 -9.65
N LEU A 166 17.07 -9.66 -10.42
CA LEU A 166 18.19 -9.85 -11.34
C LEU A 166 19.50 -10.08 -10.60
N ARG A 167 19.75 -9.37 -9.49
CA ARG A 167 20.93 -9.60 -8.64
C ARG A 167 20.97 -11.04 -8.14
N ASP A 168 19.88 -11.53 -7.58
CA ASP A 168 19.83 -12.88 -6.99
C ASP A 168 20.05 -13.96 -8.05
N GLU A 169 19.41 -13.81 -9.22
CA GLU A 169 19.60 -14.72 -10.34
C GLU A 169 21.04 -14.65 -10.90
N LEU A 170 21.59 -13.46 -11.09
CA LEU A 170 22.97 -13.28 -11.57
C LEU A 170 23.98 -13.91 -10.61
N ARG A 171 23.82 -13.70 -9.30
CA ARG A 171 24.66 -14.32 -8.27
C ARG A 171 24.55 -15.83 -8.25
N SER A 172 23.35 -16.38 -8.49
CA SER A 172 23.15 -17.83 -8.56
C SER A 172 23.97 -18.48 -9.69
N ARG A 173 24.23 -17.75 -10.77
CA ARG A 173 25.02 -18.23 -11.93
C ARG A 173 26.50 -17.91 -11.84
N LEU A 174 26.88 -16.92 -11.04
CA LEU A 174 28.27 -16.50 -10.83
C LEU A 174 28.79 -17.06 -9.49
N THR A 175 29.19 -18.33 -9.48
CA THR A 175 29.61 -19.04 -8.25
C THR A 175 30.82 -18.45 -7.55
N ASN A 176 31.66 -17.69 -8.25
CA ASN A 176 32.87 -17.05 -7.70
C ASN A 176 32.72 -15.52 -7.54
N TYR A 177 31.49 -15.00 -7.57
CA TYR A 177 31.27 -13.58 -7.38
C TYR A 177 31.31 -13.22 -5.88
N GLU A 178 32.31 -12.45 -5.48
CA GLU A 178 32.31 -11.81 -4.16
C GLU A 178 31.62 -10.45 -4.24
N PRO A 179 30.44 -10.30 -3.62
CA PRO A 179 29.77 -9.00 -3.54
C PRO A 179 30.54 -8.08 -2.59
N ASP A 180 30.54 -6.78 -2.89
CA ASP A 180 30.94 -5.77 -1.91
C ASP A 180 29.90 -5.78 -0.77
N GLN A 181 30.36 -5.85 0.49
CA GLN A 181 29.49 -5.89 1.67
C GLN A 181 28.52 -4.70 1.72
N HIS A 182 28.89 -3.56 1.13
CA HIS A 182 28.02 -2.38 1.08
C HIS A 182 26.98 -2.45 -0.04
N ALA A 183 27.20 -3.27 -1.07
CA ALA A 183 26.33 -3.34 -2.24
C ALA A 183 24.92 -3.82 -1.87
N ASP A 184 24.80 -4.80 -0.94
CA ASP A 184 23.51 -5.40 -0.60
C ASP A 184 22.51 -4.39 -0.03
N HIS A 185 22.96 -3.50 0.86
CA HIS A 185 22.12 -2.45 1.41
C HIS A 185 21.67 -1.46 0.33
N MET A 186 22.50 -1.20 -0.68
CA MET A 186 22.18 -0.22 -1.74
C MET A 186 21.07 -0.70 -2.68
N TYR A 187 20.85 -2.01 -2.82
CA TYR A 187 19.70 -2.52 -3.57
C TYR A 187 18.36 -2.25 -2.87
N GLU A 188 18.35 -2.33 -1.53
CA GLU A 188 17.12 -2.17 -0.76
C GLU A 188 16.78 -0.71 -0.51
N HIS A 189 17.79 0.09 -0.14
CA HIS A 189 17.62 1.46 0.33
C HIS A 189 18.76 2.39 -0.12
N PRO A 190 18.89 2.66 -1.43
CA PRO A 190 19.81 3.68 -1.90
C PRO A 190 19.31 5.06 -1.45
N THR A 191 20.18 5.81 -0.76
CA THR A 191 19.82 7.12 -0.17
C THR A 191 20.19 8.30 -1.07
N ASN A 192 21.09 8.09 -2.03
CA ASN A 192 21.65 9.15 -2.88
C ASN A 192 22.02 8.60 -4.27
N TYR A 193 22.50 9.49 -5.14
CA TYR A 193 22.93 9.16 -6.50
C TYR A 193 24.08 8.16 -6.57
N PHE A 194 24.95 8.11 -5.55
CA PHE A 194 26.01 7.11 -5.49
C PHE A 194 25.40 5.71 -5.29
N GLY A 195 24.48 5.55 -4.35
CA GLY A 195 23.79 4.27 -4.13
C GLY A 195 23.06 3.73 -5.37
N PHE A 196 22.37 4.60 -6.13
CA PHE A 196 21.75 4.18 -7.40
C PHE A 196 22.78 3.76 -8.45
N ASN A 197 23.90 4.49 -8.55
CA ASN A 197 24.99 4.15 -9.46
C ASN A 197 25.73 2.88 -9.06
N ASP A 198 25.89 2.62 -7.76
CA ASP A 198 26.52 1.41 -7.24
C ASP A 198 25.69 0.19 -7.65
N VAL A 199 24.36 0.24 -7.50
CA VAL A 199 23.45 -0.81 -7.99
C VAL A 199 23.58 -1.00 -9.50
N ALA A 200 23.56 0.08 -10.28
CA ALA A 200 23.70 0.00 -11.73
C ALA A 200 25.05 -0.61 -12.15
N THR A 201 26.13 -0.24 -11.45
CA THR A 201 27.49 -0.71 -11.73
C THR A 201 27.67 -2.17 -11.35
N ASP A 202 27.13 -2.59 -10.22
CA ASP A 202 27.14 -3.98 -9.75
C ASP A 202 26.39 -4.90 -10.72
N LEU A 203 25.17 -4.52 -11.12
CA LEU A 203 24.38 -5.24 -12.13
C LEU A 203 25.11 -5.31 -13.48
N GLU A 204 25.72 -4.20 -13.94
CA GLU A 204 26.47 -4.19 -15.20
C GLU A 204 27.70 -5.10 -15.13
N ARG A 205 28.42 -5.09 -14.01
CA ARG A 205 29.58 -5.94 -13.79
C ARG A 205 29.17 -7.42 -13.83
N MET A 206 28.15 -7.81 -13.06
CA MET A 206 27.66 -9.19 -13.07
C MET A 206 27.17 -9.63 -14.45
N ALA A 207 26.43 -8.77 -15.15
CA ALA A 207 25.95 -9.07 -16.50
C ALA A 207 27.09 -9.33 -17.50
N LYS A 208 28.21 -8.59 -17.39
CA LYS A 208 29.40 -8.76 -18.24
C LYS A 208 30.27 -9.96 -17.84
N LEU A 209 30.22 -10.38 -16.58
CA LEU A 209 30.96 -11.54 -16.07
C LEU A 209 30.27 -12.86 -16.40
N LEU A 210 28.99 -12.84 -16.76
CA LEU A 210 28.31 -14.04 -17.23
C LEU A 210 29.06 -14.60 -18.44
N PRO A 211 29.31 -15.93 -18.50
CA PRO A 211 29.95 -16.54 -19.64
C PRO A 211 29.08 -16.25 -20.86
N SER A 212 29.61 -15.42 -21.76
CA SER A 212 29.05 -15.28 -23.09
C SER A 212 28.99 -16.68 -23.67
N SER A 213 27.86 -17.10 -24.23
CA SER A 213 27.71 -18.39 -24.90
C SER A 213 28.53 -18.49 -26.20
N ASN A 214 29.71 -17.86 -26.25
CA ASN A 214 30.69 -17.85 -27.31
C ASN A 214 32.08 -17.99 -26.68
N GLY A 215 32.56 -19.22 -26.55
CA GLY A 215 33.89 -19.49 -26.01
C GLY A 215 34.15 -20.93 -25.56
N GLY A 216 33.48 -21.92 -26.17
CA GLY A 216 33.99 -23.29 -26.17
C GLY A 216 35.25 -23.34 -27.04
N GLY A 217 36.35 -22.84 -26.48
CA GLY A 217 37.68 -22.92 -27.02
C GLY A 217 38.57 -23.60 -26.00
N GLU A 218 38.28 -24.86 -25.71
CA GLU A 218 39.27 -25.79 -25.17
C GLU A 218 40.40 -25.91 -26.20
N ASN A 219 41.36 -25.00 -26.12
CA ASN A 219 42.73 -25.25 -26.50
C ASN A 219 43.53 -25.16 -25.21
N GLU A 220 43.52 -26.25 -24.44
CA GLU A 220 44.58 -26.54 -23.49
C GLU A 220 45.36 -27.75 -24.00
N LEU A 221 46.67 -27.55 -23.96
CA LEU A 221 47.78 -28.31 -24.53
C LEU A 221 47.93 -29.74 -24.01
#